data_AF-A0A179VAP0-F1
#
_entry.id   AF-A0A179VAP0-F1
#
_cell.length_a   1.000
_cell.length_b   1.000
_cell.length_c   1.000
_cell.angle_alpha   90.00
_cell.angle_beta   90.00
_cell.angle_gamma   90.00
#
_symmetry.space_group_name_H-M   'P 1'
#
loop_
_entity.id
_entity.type
_entity.pdbx_description
1 polymer ?
#
loop_
_entity_poly.entity_id
_entity_poly.type
_entity_poly.pdbx_seq_one_letter_code
_entity_poly.pdbx_strand_id
1 'polypeptide(L)'
;MSKDSDQILVLGGPSSGKSTFLMQLYGRAASGECSLTIRSAPTSLSAVSEGWKRLQQGLPPAHTPHGTDTVLTLETVDKESRHVDITIPDYAGEDLQRMGEARRVSERWRELASTSDHWVVMVRLSQYLDIPDLISRPIGELASADHVPNDEAADMLPLDLLTVEVLQSLRHARLVAAVPQSRRLRLTLALSCWDELNLPGDARPEDIAYQRLALLDSYCRARWPSSDYRVVGLSSQGRVLSDDEPAEEFIDLGPQKMGWLIDQTGAQDPDLTKLVTDE
;
A
#
# COMPACT_ATOMS: atom_id res chain seq x y z
N MET A 1 27.69 0.90 -11.83
CA MET A 1 27.63 1.90 -10.75
C MET A 1 27.17 1.16 -9.51
N SER A 2 27.98 1.17 -8.45
CA SER A 2 27.64 0.59 -7.15
C SER A 2 26.31 1.17 -6.69
N LYS A 3 25.38 0.30 -6.26
CA LYS A 3 24.02 0.69 -5.93
C LYS A 3 24.02 1.14 -4.47
N ASP A 4 23.94 2.45 -4.24
CA ASP A 4 24.04 3.01 -2.90
C ASP A 4 22.77 2.88 -2.07
N SER A 5 21.62 2.48 -2.63
CA SER A 5 20.36 2.33 -1.87
C SER A 5 19.31 1.48 -2.61
N ASP A 6 18.54 0.70 -1.85
CA ASP A 6 17.36 -0.02 -2.34
C ASP A 6 16.15 0.90 -2.37
N GLN A 7 15.53 1.03 -3.55
CA GLN A 7 14.52 2.05 -3.80
C GLN A 7 13.12 1.43 -3.80
N ILE A 8 12.30 1.79 -2.82
CA ILE A 8 10.97 1.23 -2.62
C ILE A 8 9.92 2.26 -3.04
N LEU A 9 9.03 1.86 -3.93
CA LEU A 9 7.91 2.67 -4.39
C LEU A 9 6.60 2.12 -3.81
N VAL A 10 5.91 2.93 -3.01
CA VAL A 10 4.60 2.58 -2.46
C VAL A 10 3.49 3.11 -3.37
N LEU A 11 2.65 2.19 -3.84
CA LEU A 11 1.54 2.41 -4.77
C LEU A 11 0.21 2.12 -4.08
N GLY A 12 -0.88 2.72 -4.55
CA GLY A 12 -2.23 2.40 -4.06
C GLY A 12 -3.23 3.52 -4.33
N GLY A 13 -4.50 3.16 -4.45
CA GLY A 13 -5.61 4.10 -4.69
C GLY A 13 -5.83 5.10 -3.55
N PRO A 14 -6.77 6.05 -3.70
CA PRO A 14 -7.18 6.93 -2.61
C PRO A 14 -7.55 6.11 -1.37
N SER A 15 -7.26 6.64 -0.17
CA SER A 15 -7.65 6.01 1.10
C SER A 15 -7.13 4.58 1.35
N SER A 16 -6.11 4.14 0.59
CA SER A 16 -5.46 2.83 0.75
C SER A 16 -4.48 2.74 1.94
N GLY A 17 -4.43 3.74 2.83
CA GLY A 17 -3.57 3.74 4.02
C GLY A 17 -2.09 4.09 3.81
N LYS A 18 -1.68 4.56 2.63
CA LYS A 18 -0.27 4.93 2.32
C LYS A 18 0.32 5.96 3.29
N SER A 19 -0.37 7.10 3.45
CA SER A 19 0.11 8.19 4.31
C SER A 19 0.23 7.74 5.76
N THR A 20 -0.75 6.97 6.23
CA THR A 20 -0.75 6.38 7.57
C THR A 20 0.40 5.39 7.76
N PHE A 21 0.66 4.53 6.77
CA PHE A 21 1.80 3.63 6.78
C PHE A 21 3.13 4.39 6.88
N LEU A 22 3.30 5.47 6.12
CA LEU A 22 4.50 6.31 6.18
C LEU A 22 4.69 6.97 7.54
N MET A 23 3.62 7.52 8.13
CA MET A 23 3.66 8.11 9.47
C MET A 23 4.07 7.06 10.52
N GLN A 24 3.55 5.85 10.39
CA GLN A 24 3.86 4.74 11.28
C GLN A 24 5.30 4.21 11.13
N LEU A 25 5.85 4.20 9.90
CA LEU A 25 7.26 3.92 9.66
C LEU A 25 8.15 5.02 10.24
N TYR A 26 7.83 6.29 9.95
CA TYR A 26 8.57 7.44 10.45
C TYR A 26 8.62 7.43 11.98
N GLY A 27 7.47 7.26 12.64
CA GLY A 27 7.39 7.25 14.09
C GLY A 27 8.18 6.11 14.73
N ARG A 28 8.09 4.89 14.17
CA ARG A 28 8.91 3.75 14.61
C ARG A 28 10.40 4.03 14.45
N ALA A 29 10.83 4.50 13.29
CA ALA A 29 12.23 4.79 13.01
C ALA A 29 12.76 5.93 13.88
N ALA A 30 11.97 6.98 14.12
CA ALA A 30 12.32 8.09 15.00
C ALA A 30 12.39 7.69 16.49
N SER A 31 11.56 6.72 16.92
CA SER A 31 11.59 6.18 18.28
C SER A 31 12.70 5.14 18.51
N GLY A 32 13.35 4.64 17.45
CA GLY A 32 14.35 3.58 17.54
C GLY A 32 13.78 2.20 17.83
N GLU A 33 12.47 2.00 17.68
CA GLU A 33 11.78 0.76 18.03
C GLU A 33 11.65 -0.25 16.87
N CYS A 34 12.34 0.00 15.75
CA CYS A 34 12.28 -0.89 14.58
C CYS A 34 13.65 -1.13 13.95
N SER A 35 13.66 -1.88 12.85
CA SER A 35 14.88 -2.18 12.09
C SER A 35 15.42 -1.04 11.22
N LEU A 36 14.76 0.12 11.18
CA LEU A 36 15.14 1.24 10.33
C LEU A 36 15.62 2.45 11.15
N THR A 37 16.68 3.09 10.67
CA THR A 37 17.20 4.36 11.18
C THR A 37 17.11 5.42 10.10
N ILE A 38 16.61 6.61 10.43
CA ILE A 38 16.47 7.74 9.49
C ILE A 38 17.87 8.32 9.19
N ARG A 39 18.23 8.46 7.91
CA ARG A 39 19.53 8.99 7.47
C ARG A 39 19.65 10.49 7.51
N SER A 40 18.61 11.18 7.05
CA SER A 40 18.60 12.61 6.88
C SER A 40 17.29 13.16 7.42
N ALA A 41 17.33 14.35 8.04
CA ALA A 41 16.12 15.08 8.38
C ALA A 41 15.47 15.49 7.06
N PRO A 42 14.31 14.93 6.71
CA PRO A 42 13.74 15.11 5.39
C PRO A 42 13.16 16.51 5.22
N THR A 43 13.37 17.08 4.05
CA THR A 43 13.04 18.47 3.71
C THR A 43 11.54 18.76 3.60
N SER A 44 10.69 17.73 3.49
CA SER A 44 9.24 17.86 3.21
C SER A 44 8.30 17.15 4.21
N LEU A 45 8.78 16.66 5.36
CA LEU A 45 7.94 15.89 6.29
C LEU A 45 6.99 16.71 7.19
N SER A 46 6.74 17.99 6.96
CA SER A 46 5.79 18.74 7.80
C SER A 46 4.41 18.09 7.87
N ALA A 47 3.95 17.50 6.76
CA ALA A 47 2.69 16.73 6.72
C ALA A 47 2.76 15.41 7.51
N VAL A 48 3.91 14.72 7.46
CA VAL A 48 4.09 13.44 8.15
C VAL A 48 4.29 13.65 9.64
N SER A 49 5.02 14.69 10.06
CA SER A 49 5.19 15.04 11.47
C SER A 49 3.88 15.52 12.09
N GLU A 50 3.06 16.30 11.38
CA GLU A 50 1.74 16.70 11.86
C GLU A 50 0.78 15.51 11.94
N GLY A 51 0.77 14.64 10.93
CA GLY A 51 0.00 13.39 10.97
C GLY A 51 0.43 12.48 12.12
N TRP A 52 1.74 12.37 12.36
CA TRP A 52 2.29 11.64 13.50
C TRP A 52 1.83 12.24 14.84
N LYS A 53 1.85 13.56 14.98
CA LYS A 53 1.38 14.25 16.18
C LYS A 53 -0.11 13.99 16.45
N ARG A 54 -0.94 13.92 15.41
CA ARG A 54 -2.35 13.53 15.55
C ARG A 54 -2.50 12.10 16.04
N LEU A 55 -1.70 11.16 15.50
CA LEU A 55 -1.66 9.79 16.01
C LEU A 55 -1.24 9.74 17.49
N GLN A 56 -0.28 10.57 17.93
CA GLN A 56 0.10 10.67 19.35
C GLN A 56 -1.03 11.20 20.25
N GLN A 57 -2.01 11.90 19.67
CA GLN A 57 -3.21 12.37 20.36
C GLN A 57 -4.35 11.36 20.29
N GLY A 58 -4.13 10.15 19.73
CA GLY A 58 -5.17 9.15 19.52
C GLY A 58 -6.18 9.52 18.43
N LEU A 59 -5.86 10.48 17.57
CA LEU A 59 -6.73 10.98 16.50
C LEU A 59 -6.29 10.46 15.13
N PRO A 60 -7.22 10.30 14.17
CA PRO A 60 -6.85 9.92 12.81
C PRO A 60 -5.95 10.99 12.19
N PRO A 61 -4.97 10.61 11.34
CA PRO A 61 -4.22 11.58 10.56
C PRO A 61 -5.16 12.45 9.73
N ALA A 62 -4.88 13.75 9.66
CA ALA A 62 -5.64 14.62 8.78
C ALA A 62 -5.49 14.16 7.32
N HIS A 63 -6.55 14.30 6.52
CA HIS A 63 -6.45 14.08 5.09
C HIS A 63 -5.36 15.01 4.51
N THR A 64 -4.47 14.44 3.70
CA THR A 64 -3.45 15.21 3.01
C THR A 64 -4.14 16.21 2.05
N PRO A 65 -3.84 17.52 2.12
CA PRO A 65 -4.53 18.53 1.32
C PRO A 65 -4.49 18.24 -0.18
N HIS A 66 -5.60 18.52 -0.87
CA HIS A 66 -5.73 18.34 -2.30
C HIS A 66 -4.80 19.26 -3.11
N GLY A 67 -3.99 18.73 -4.03
CA GLY A 67 -3.33 19.51 -5.09
C GLY A 67 -1.85 19.89 -4.93
N THR A 68 -1.12 19.38 -3.92
CA THR A 68 0.34 19.58 -3.83
C THR A 68 1.10 18.41 -4.46
N ASP A 69 1.86 18.68 -5.53
CA ASP A 69 2.74 17.71 -6.23
C ASP A 69 3.98 17.35 -5.40
N THR A 70 3.77 16.76 -4.22
CA THR A 70 4.85 16.42 -3.30
C THR A 70 5.20 14.94 -3.46
N VAL A 71 6.49 14.61 -3.47
CA VAL A 71 6.95 13.24 -3.26
C VAL A 71 7.47 13.18 -1.84
N LEU A 72 6.93 12.25 -1.05
CA LEU A 72 7.44 11.99 0.28
C LEU A 72 8.45 10.85 0.19
N THR A 73 9.71 11.15 0.51
CA THR A 73 10.78 10.15 0.56
C THR A 73 11.28 10.06 2.00
N LEU A 74 11.28 8.84 2.54
CA LEU A 74 11.90 8.52 3.81
C LEU A 74 13.21 7.80 3.54
N GLU A 75 14.31 8.49 3.80
CA GLU A 75 15.66 7.93 3.62
C GLU A 75 16.09 7.17 4.88
N THR A 76 16.33 5.87 4.76
CA THR A 76 16.62 5.01 5.92
C THR A 76 17.82 4.10 5.71
N VAL A 77 18.32 3.55 6.81
CA VAL A 77 19.29 2.44 6.87
C VAL A 77 18.69 1.33 7.71
N ASP A 78 18.83 0.10 7.24
CA ASP A 78 18.42 -1.07 8.02
C ASP A 78 19.50 -1.54 9.02
N LYS A 79 19.19 -2.59 9.79
CA LYS A 79 20.13 -3.18 10.76
C LYS A 79 21.44 -3.70 10.15
N GLU A 80 21.46 -4.00 8.85
CA GLU A 80 22.63 -4.51 8.12
C GLU A 80 23.46 -3.39 7.47
N SER A 81 23.18 -2.13 7.80
CA SER A 81 23.76 -0.95 7.15
C SER A 81 23.40 -0.82 5.66
N ARG A 82 22.34 -1.50 5.19
CA ARG A 82 21.84 -1.34 3.83
C ARG A 82 20.96 -0.10 3.78
N HIS A 83 21.20 0.75 2.81
CA HIS A 83 20.38 1.93 2.58
C HIS A 83 19.05 1.54 1.92
N VAL A 84 17.95 2.03 2.46
CA VAL A 84 16.58 1.77 2.00
C VAL A 84 15.83 3.09 1.91
N ASP A 85 15.39 3.47 0.71
CA ASP A 85 14.66 4.71 0.48
C ASP A 85 13.22 4.40 0.09
N ILE A 86 12.29 4.90 0.89
CA ILE A 86 10.87 4.62 0.75
C ILE A 86 10.21 5.86 0.17
N THR A 87 9.71 5.73 -1.06
CA THR A 87 9.10 6.81 -1.81
C THR A 87 7.60 6.58 -1.92
N ILE A 88 6.83 7.53 -1.39
CA ILE A 88 5.39 7.63 -1.57
C ILE A 88 5.11 8.89 -2.39
N PRO A 89 4.75 8.77 -3.66
CA PRO A 89 4.26 9.92 -4.41
C PRO A 89 2.97 10.40 -3.75
N ASP A 90 3.01 11.58 -3.12
CA ASP A 90 1.80 12.21 -2.60
C ASP A 90 0.88 12.47 -3.79
N TYR A 91 -0.43 12.33 -3.57
CA TYR A 91 -1.46 12.30 -4.61
C TYR A 91 -1.61 11.04 -5.48
N ALA A 92 -0.91 9.93 -5.19
CA ALA A 92 -0.92 8.75 -6.06
C ALA A 92 -2.30 8.08 -6.27
N GLY A 93 -3.31 8.35 -5.44
CA GLY A 93 -4.62 7.73 -5.63
C GLY A 93 -5.26 8.09 -6.97
N GLU A 94 -5.45 9.39 -7.21
CA GLU A 94 -6.12 9.90 -8.42
C GLU A 94 -5.25 9.75 -9.67
N ASP A 95 -3.93 9.97 -9.55
CA ASP A 95 -3.04 9.86 -10.70
C ASP A 95 -2.86 8.40 -11.15
N LEU A 96 -2.90 7.43 -10.22
CA LEU A 96 -2.92 6.02 -10.60
C LEU A 96 -4.24 5.64 -11.26
N GLN A 97 -5.37 6.21 -10.81
CA GLN A 97 -6.65 6.03 -11.47
C GLN A 97 -6.61 6.56 -12.91
N ARG A 98 -6.17 7.82 -13.11
CA ARG A 98 -6.00 8.40 -14.45
C ARG A 98 -5.01 7.60 -15.30
N MET A 99 -3.93 7.09 -14.71
CA MET A 99 -2.97 6.25 -15.43
C MET A 99 -3.62 4.96 -15.94
N GLY A 100 -4.39 4.28 -15.11
CA GLY A 100 -5.07 3.05 -15.49
C GLY A 100 -6.15 3.28 -16.55
N GLU A 101 -6.96 4.34 -16.39
CA GLU A 101 -8.04 4.67 -17.34
C GLU A 101 -7.50 5.18 -18.68
N ALA A 102 -6.58 6.14 -18.66
CA ALA A 102 -6.04 6.77 -19.87
C ALA A 102 -4.87 5.97 -20.49
N ARG A 103 -4.36 4.94 -19.79
CA ARG A 103 -3.16 4.17 -20.16
C ARG A 103 -1.95 5.07 -20.51
N ARG A 104 -1.81 6.16 -19.76
CA ARG A 104 -0.74 7.16 -19.96
C ARG A 104 0.12 7.25 -18.71
N VAL A 105 1.40 6.93 -18.88
CA VAL A 105 2.40 7.09 -17.84
C VAL A 105 3.09 8.44 -18.03
N SER A 106 2.97 9.33 -17.03
CA SER A 106 3.69 10.60 -16.99
C SER A 106 5.20 10.39 -16.80
N GLU A 107 6.01 11.40 -17.11
CA GLU A 107 7.47 11.29 -16.96
C GLU A 107 7.88 10.97 -15.52
N ARG A 108 7.23 11.62 -14.54
CA ARG A 108 7.42 11.34 -13.10
C ARG A 108 7.23 9.85 -12.79
N TRP A 109 6.15 9.25 -13.28
CA TRP A 109 5.89 7.83 -13.04
C TRP A 109 6.85 6.90 -13.78
N ARG A 110 7.36 7.29 -14.96
CA ARG A 110 8.42 6.55 -15.65
C ARG A 110 9.71 6.57 -14.84
N GLU A 111 10.09 7.73 -14.32
CA GLU A 111 11.27 7.89 -13.48
C GLU A 111 11.16 7.02 -12.23
N LEU A 112 10.09 7.20 -11.44
CA LEU A 112 9.82 6.40 -10.23
C LEU A 112 9.80 4.89 -10.52
N ALA A 113 9.15 4.47 -11.61
CA ALA A 113 9.13 3.08 -12.02
C ALA A 113 10.53 2.56 -12.38
N SER A 114 11.35 3.37 -13.05
CA SER A 114 12.68 2.99 -13.53
C SER A 114 13.74 2.94 -12.43
N THR A 115 13.59 3.79 -11.40
CA THR A 115 14.54 3.93 -10.30
C THR A 115 14.22 3.03 -9.12
N SER A 116 13.00 2.50 -9.02
CA SER A 116 12.60 1.57 -7.96
C SER A 116 13.07 0.13 -8.19
N ASP A 117 13.22 -0.60 -7.10
CA ASP A 117 13.60 -2.01 -7.05
C ASP A 117 12.51 -2.88 -6.45
N HIS A 118 11.61 -2.27 -5.69
CA HIS A 118 10.54 -2.95 -5.00
C HIS A 118 9.30 -2.07 -5.06
N TRP A 119 8.20 -2.68 -5.51
CA TRP A 119 6.89 -2.05 -5.46
C TRP A 119 6.08 -2.64 -4.32
N VAL A 120 5.55 -1.77 -3.46
CA VAL A 120 4.57 -2.14 -2.44
C VAL A 120 3.23 -1.60 -2.88
N VAL A 121 2.31 -2.47 -3.29
CA VAL A 121 0.98 -2.09 -3.77
C VAL A 121 -0.02 -2.27 -2.64
N MET A 122 -0.55 -1.17 -2.14
CA MET A 122 -1.54 -1.15 -1.06
C MET A 122 -2.97 -1.21 -1.61
N VAL A 123 -3.71 -2.23 -1.20
CA VAL A 123 -5.11 -2.47 -1.59
C VAL A 123 -5.98 -2.56 -0.34
N ARG A 124 -6.96 -1.65 -0.21
CA ARG A 124 -7.91 -1.63 0.92
C ARG A 124 -9.20 -2.34 0.54
N LEU A 125 -9.30 -3.62 0.86
CA LEU A 125 -10.42 -4.47 0.43
C LEU A 125 -11.80 -4.00 0.91
N SER A 126 -11.90 -3.33 2.05
CA SER A 126 -13.17 -2.84 2.62
C SER A 126 -13.86 -1.74 1.83
N GLN A 127 -13.16 -1.08 0.90
CA GLN A 127 -13.75 -0.08 0.01
C GLN A 127 -14.41 -0.69 -1.22
N TYR A 128 -14.36 -2.01 -1.37
CA TYR A 128 -14.93 -2.71 -2.50
C TYR A 128 -16.18 -3.44 -2.07
N LEU A 129 -17.21 -3.31 -2.90
CA LEU A 129 -18.37 -4.18 -2.84
C LEU A 129 -17.87 -5.60 -3.09
N ASP A 130 -18.20 -6.53 -2.19
CA ASP A 130 -18.18 -7.94 -2.52
C ASP A 130 -19.20 -8.11 -3.66
N ILE A 131 -18.73 -8.03 -4.91
CA ILE A 131 -19.58 -8.28 -6.07
C ILE A 131 -20.03 -9.73 -5.88
N PRO A 132 -21.32 -9.98 -5.60
CA PRO A 132 -21.76 -11.34 -5.40
C PRO A 132 -21.46 -12.10 -6.68
N ASP A 133 -20.84 -13.27 -6.54
CA ASP A 133 -20.44 -14.11 -7.65
C ASP A 133 -21.64 -14.32 -8.60
N LEU A 134 -21.62 -13.57 -9.70
CA LEU A 134 -22.66 -13.55 -10.73
C LEU A 134 -22.74 -14.89 -11.46
N ILE A 135 -21.71 -15.73 -11.35
CA ILE A 135 -21.61 -17.03 -12.01
C ILE A 135 -22.24 -18.12 -11.12
N SER A 136 -22.18 -17.99 -9.79
CA SER A 136 -22.73 -18.99 -8.87
C SER A 136 -24.15 -18.72 -8.39
N ARG A 137 -24.70 -17.51 -8.59
CA ARG A 137 -26.10 -17.22 -8.25
C ARG A 137 -27.08 -17.72 -9.33
N PRO A 138 -28.14 -18.45 -8.96
CA PRO A 138 -29.23 -18.77 -9.89
C PRO A 138 -29.84 -17.48 -10.45
N ILE A 139 -30.08 -17.43 -11.76
CA ILE A 139 -30.65 -16.29 -12.50
C ILE A 139 -31.93 -15.72 -11.84
N GLY A 140 -32.70 -16.55 -11.12
CA GLY A 140 -33.91 -16.12 -10.41
C GLY A 140 -33.65 -15.17 -9.22
N GLU A 141 -32.50 -15.27 -8.56
CA GLU A 141 -32.15 -14.41 -7.42
C GLU A 141 -31.66 -13.03 -7.89
N LEU A 142 -30.99 -12.97 -9.05
CA LEU A 142 -30.56 -11.72 -9.69
C LEU A 142 -31.75 -10.86 -10.14
N ALA A 143 -32.87 -11.48 -10.52
CA ALA A 143 -34.10 -10.78 -10.89
C ALA A 143 -34.85 -10.19 -9.67
N SER A 144 -34.50 -10.60 -8.46
CA SER A 144 -35.15 -10.22 -7.20
C SER A 144 -34.38 -9.18 -6.40
N ALA A 145 -33.14 -8.89 -6.79
CA ALA A 145 -32.32 -7.88 -6.15
C ALA A 145 -32.75 -6.50 -6.67
N ASP A 146 -33.35 -5.68 -5.80
CA ASP A 146 -33.61 -4.27 -6.07
C ASP A 146 -32.27 -3.58 -6.39
N HIS A 147 -31.98 -3.43 -7.68
CA HIS A 147 -30.84 -2.69 -8.18
C HIS A 147 -31.16 -1.21 -8.00
N VAL A 148 -30.57 -0.57 -7.00
CA VAL A 148 -30.40 0.88 -6.99
C VAL A 148 -29.15 1.14 -7.82
N PRO A 149 -29.26 1.63 -9.07
CA PRO A 149 -28.07 1.94 -9.85
C PRO A 149 -27.39 3.13 -9.17
N ASN A 150 -26.17 2.92 -8.68
CA ASN A 150 -25.29 4.05 -8.43
C ASN A 150 -24.60 4.35 -9.76
N ASP A 151 -25.17 5.27 -10.55
CA ASP A 151 -24.69 5.60 -11.90
C ASP A 151 -23.20 6.01 -11.92
N GLU A 152 -22.64 6.50 -10.81
CA GLU A 152 -21.21 6.84 -10.69
C GLU A 152 -20.28 5.62 -10.56
N ALA A 153 -20.77 4.47 -10.09
CA ALA A 153 -19.97 3.26 -9.92
C ALA A 153 -19.89 2.42 -11.21
N ALA A 154 -20.81 2.62 -12.16
CA ALA A 154 -20.89 1.85 -13.40
C ALA A 154 -19.75 2.16 -14.38
N ASP A 155 -19.17 3.36 -14.32
CA ASP A 155 -18.11 3.82 -15.22
C ASP A 155 -16.68 3.60 -14.67
N MET A 156 -16.53 3.18 -13.40
CA MET A 156 -15.21 2.93 -12.81
C MET A 156 -14.70 1.52 -13.10
N LEU A 157 -13.44 1.41 -13.49
CA LEU A 157 -12.77 0.12 -13.63
C LEU A 157 -12.76 -0.61 -12.27
N PRO A 158 -13.08 -1.92 -12.22
CA PRO A 158 -12.88 -2.72 -11.02
C PRO A 158 -11.43 -2.57 -10.54
N LEU A 159 -11.22 -2.41 -9.22
CA LEU A 159 -9.87 -2.17 -8.69
C LEU A 159 -8.87 -3.23 -9.16
N ASP A 160 -9.29 -4.49 -9.18
CA ASP A 160 -8.48 -5.62 -9.59
C ASP A 160 -7.90 -5.36 -11.00
N LEU A 161 -8.76 -4.94 -11.93
CA LEU A 161 -8.39 -4.56 -13.30
C LEU A 161 -7.57 -3.26 -13.35
N LEU A 162 -7.99 -2.22 -12.61
CA LEU A 162 -7.29 -0.93 -12.58
C LEU A 162 -5.85 -1.10 -12.10
N THR A 163 -5.65 -1.89 -11.04
CA THR A 163 -4.33 -2.18 -10.46
C THR A 163 -3.46 -2.94 -11.45
N VAL A 164 -4.04 -3.91 -12.17
CA VAL A 164 -3.36 -4.62 -13.25
C VAL A 164 -2.92 -3.66 -14.36
N GLU A 165 -3.79 -2.77 -14.82
CA GLU A 165 -3.47 -1.78 -15.87
C GLU A 165 -2.35 -0.82 -15.43
N VAL A 166 -2.39 -0.36 -14.18
CA VAL A 166 -1.31 0.44 -13.57
C VAL A 166 0.01 -0.34 -13.57
N LEU A 167 0.03 -1.56 -13.06
CA LEU A 167 1.25 -2.37 -12.97
C LEU A 167 1.80 -2.71 -14.37
N GLN A 168 0.94 -3.00 -15.33
CA GLN A 168 1.33 -3.21 -16.73
C GLN A 168 1.97 -1.95 -17.31
N SER A 169 1.34 -0.79 -17.10
CA SER A 169 1.82 0.50 -17.61
C SER A 169 3.19 0.88 -17.03
N LEU A 170 3.36 0.77 -15.71
CA LEU A 170 4.64 1.03 -15.03
C LEU A 170 5.73 0.04 -15.46
N ARG A 171 5.39 -1.24 -15.62
CA ARG A 171 6.35 -2.25 -16.08
C ARG A 171 6.78 -2.00 -17.53
N HIS A 172 5.83 -1.61 -18.39
CA HIS A 172 6.13 -1.21 -19.75
C HIS A 172 7.07 0.01 -19.78
N ALA A 173 6.81 1.02 -18.94
CA ALA A 173 7.70 2.17 -18.81
C ALA A 173 9.14 1.78 -18.44
N ARG A 174 9.33 0.82 -17.52
CA ARG A 174 10.68 0.29 -17.19
C ARG A 174 11.36 -0.37 -18.38
N LEU A 175 10.61 -1.13 -19.18
CA LEU A 175 11.14 -1.80 -20.37
C LEU A 175 11.59 -0.77 -21.42
N VAL A 176 10.78 0.27 -21.65
CA VAL A 176 11.10 1.36 -22.58
C VAL A 176 12.31 2.17 -22.11
N ALA A 177 12.44 2.39 -20.80
CA ALA A 177 13.60 3.05 -20.20
C ALA A 177 14.89 2.20 -20.23
N ALA A 178 14.86 1.00 -20.83
CA ALA A 178 15.98 0.07 -20.92
C ALA A 178 16.64 -0.23 -19.57
N VAL A 179 15.84 -0.26 -18.48
CA VAL A 179 16.33 -0.60 -17.15
C VAL A 179 16.98 -1.99 -17.22
N PRO A 180 18.25 -2.15 -16.79
CA PRO A 180 18.96 -3.42 -16.90
C PRO A 180 18.16 -4.55 -16.25
N GLN A 181 18.06 -5.69 -16.92
CA GLN A 181 17.34 -6.86 -16.40
C GLN A 181 17.97 -7.42 -15.11
N SER A 182 19.24 -7.11 -14.86
CA SER A 182 19.93 -7.39 -13.59
C SER A 182 19.32 -6.63 -12.40
N ARG A 183 18.57 -5.55 -12.64
CA ARG A 183 17.82 -4.82 -11.62
C ARG A 183 16.49 -5.52 -11.36
N ARG A 184 16.58 -6.59 -10.58
CA ARG A 184 15.45 -7.43 -10.14
C ARG A 184 14.38 -6.56 -9.48
N LEU A 185 13.15 -6.63 -9.99
CA LEU A 185 12.00 -5.91 -9.44
C LEU A 185 11.19 -6.85 -8.54
N ARG A 186 11.12 -6.54 -7.25
CA ARG A 186 10.24 -7.20 -6.28
C ARG A 186 8.87 -6.54 -6.24
N LEU A 187 7.85 -7.31 -5.88
CA LEU A 187 6.48 -6.87 -5.70
C LEU A 187 5.91 -7.41 -4.39
N THR A 188 5.38 -6.53 -3.57
CA THR A 188 4.58 -6.90 -2.40
C THR A 188 3.17 -6.35 -2.56
N LEU A 189 2.18 -7.23 -2.55
CA LEU A 189 0.78 -6.85 -2.45
C LEU A 189 0.40 -6.75 -0.98
N ALA A 190 0.19 -5.54 -0.48
CA ALA A 190 -0.23 -5.27 0.88
C ALA A 190 -1.74 -5.08 0.92
N LEU A 191 -2.46 -6.05 1.48
CA LEU A 191 -3.88 -5.95 1.79
C LEU A 191 -4.05 -5.03 3.01
N SER A 192 -4.14 -3.74 2.75
CA SER A 192 -4.17 -2.66 3.72
C SER A 192 -5.51 -2.56 4.46
N CYS A 193 -5.48 -1.99 5.66
CA CYS A 193 -6.63 -1.96 6.58
C CYS A 193 -7.17 -3.37 6.86
N TRP A 194 -6.25 -4.31 7.09
CA TRP A 194 -6.58 -5.71 7.37
C TRP A 194 -7.54 -5.89 8.55
N ASP A 195 -7.44 -5.00 9.54
CA ASP A 195 -8.30 -4.94 10.73
C ASP A 195 -9.79 -4.71 10.40
N GLU A 196 -10.11 -4.12 9.25
CA GLU A 196 -11.49 -3.83 8.84
C GLU A 196 -12.22 -5.07 8.27
N LEU A 197 -11.49 -6.14 7.93
CA LEU A 197 -12.04 -7.26 7.16
C LEU A 197 -12.77 -8.31 8.00
N ASN A 198 -12.68 -8.22 9.34
CA ASN A 198 -13.32 -9.16 10.28
C ASN A 198 -13.10 -10.64 9.92
N LEU A 199 -11.87 -10.97 9.51
CA LEU A 199 -11.49 -12.31 9.07
C LEU A 199 -11.17 -13.23 10.28
N PRO A 200 -11.27 -14.55 10.11
CA PRO A 200 -10.75 -15.51 11.08
C PRO A 200 -9.26 -15.27 11.38
N GLY A 201 -8.83 -15.59 12.61
CA GLY A 201 -7.44 -15.36 13.05
C GLY A 201 -6.38 -16.18 12.32
N ASP A 202 -6.78 -17.22 11.59
CA ASP A 202 -5.93 -18.05 10.72
C ASP A 202 -6.01 -17.67 9.23
N ALA A 203 -6.72 -16.59 8.90
CA ALA A 203 -6.86 -16.13 7.52
C ALA A 203 -5.52 -15.69 6.94
N ARG A 204 -5.18 -16.24 5.77
CA ARG A 204 -3.93 -15.93 5.08
C ARG A 204 -4.15 -14.86 4.01
N PRO A 205 -3.25 -13.86 3.92
CA PRO A 205 -3.35 -12.82 2.90
C PRO A 205 -3.40 -13.35 1.47
N GLU A 206 -2.64 -14.42 1.18
CA GLU A 206 -2.64 -15.04 -0.15
C GLU A 206 -3.99 -15.64 -0.53
N ASP A 207 -4.68 -16.29 0.41
CA ASP A 207 -6.00 -16.89 0.17
C ASP A 207 -7.03 -15.79 -0.10
N ILE A 208 -6.96 -14.69 0.65
CA ILE A 208 -7.85 -13.54 0.46
C ILE A 208 -7.59 -12.85 -0.87
N ALA A 209 -6.33 -12.65 -1.26
CA ALA A 209 -5.98 -12.07 -2.56
C ALA A 209 -6.46 -12.97 -3.72
N TYR A 210 -6.25 -14.29 -3.62
CA TYR A 210 -6.73 -15.24 -4.63
C TYR A 210 -8.25 -15.20 -4.78
N GLN A 211 -9.00 -15.09 -3.67
CA GLN A 211 -10.46 -15.09 -3.67
C GLN A 211 -11.07 -13.76 -4.13
N ARG A 212 -10.52 -12.62 -3.68
CA ARG A 212 -11.12 -11.29 -3.89
C ARG A 212 -10.45 -10.45 -4.98
N LEU A 213 -9.24 -10.80 -5.38
CA LEU A 213 -8.42 -10.09 -6.37
C LEU A 213 -7.82 -11.09 -7.39
N ALA A 214 -8.64 -12.03 -7.86
CA ALA A 214 -8.18 -13.17 -8.66
C ALA A 214 -7.44 -12.74 -9.94
N LEU A 215 -7.84 -11.63 -10.58
CA LEU A 215 -7.18 -11.13 -11.77
C LEU A 215 -5.79 -10.56 -11.45
N LEU A 216 -5.67 -9.75 -10.39
CA LEU A 216 -4.41 -9.17 -9.95
C LEU A 216 -3.47 -10.24 -9.42
N ASP A 217 -3.93 -11.17 -8.58
CA ASP A 217 -3.11 -12.26 -8.04
C ASP A 217 -2.57 -13.12 -9.19
N SER A 218 -3.43 -13.53 -10.12
CA SER A 218 -3.03 -14.29 -11.32
C SER A 218 -2.02 -13.54 -12.19
N TYR A 219 -2.27 -12.25 -12.45
CA TYR A 219 -1.34 -11.40 -13.18
C TYR A 219 0.02 -11.29 -12.47
N CYS A 220 0.04 -11.09 -11.16
CA CYS A 220 1.26 -10.94 -10.39
C CYS A 220 2.07 -12.25 -10.37
N ARG A 221 1.44 -13.38 -10.07
CA ARG A 221 2.08 -14.71 -10.08
C ARG A 221 2.63 -15.09 -11.45
N ALA A 222 1.99 -14.64 -12.53
CA ALA A 222 2.48 -14.87 -13.89
C ALA A 222 3.68 -14.00 -14.29
N ARG A 223 3.91 -12.86 -13.61
CA ARG A 223 4.89 -11.84 -14.02
C ARG A 223 6.10 -11.70 -13.10
N TRP A 224 5.98 -12.18 -11.87
CA TRP A 224 7.05 -12.20 -10.88
C TRP A 224 7.31 -13.65 -10.44
N PRO A 225 8.59 -14.07 -10.35
CA PRO A 225 8.94 -15.32 -9.68
C PRO A 225 8.40 -15.34 -8.24
N SER A 226 8.14 -16.53 -7.70
CA SER A 226 7.64 -16.69 -6.32
C SER A 226 8.56 -16.08 -5.25
N SER A 227 9.87 -15.95 -5.53
CA SER A 227 10.82 -15.29 -4.63
C SER A 227 10.82 -13.76 -4.72
N ASP A 228 10.11 -13.18 -5.69
CA ASP A 228 9.97 -11.72 -5.87
C ASP A 228 8.55 -11.23 -5.62
N TYR A 229 7.60 -12.12 -5.41
CA TYR A 229 6.20 -11.78 -5.17
C TYR A 229 5.74 -12.32 -3.84
N ARG A 230 5.16 -11.45 -3.01
CA ARG A 230 4.50 -11.85 -1.77
C ARG A 230 3.23 -11.05 -1.54
N VAL A 231 2.29 -11.66 -0.82
CA VAL A 231 1.07 -11.02 -0.32
C VAL A 231 1.15 -10.95 1.20
N VAL A 232 0.79 -9.81 1.77
CA VAL A 232 0.78 -9.60 3.22
C VAL A 232 -0.49 -8.85 3.62
N GLY A 233 -0.99 -9.12 4.82
CA GLY A 233 -2.02 -8.33 5.46
C GLY A 233 -1.35 -7.17 6.17
N LEU A 234 -1.92 -5.97 6.10
CA LEU A 234 -1.36 -4.79 6.76
C LEU A 234 -2.45 -4.02 7.49
N SER A 235 -2.28 -3.87 8.80
CA SER A 235 -2.98 -2.87 9.58
C SER A 235 -1.99 -1.87 10.14
N SER A 236 -1.85 -0.71 9.48
CA SER A 236 -0.88 0.30 9.93
C SER A 236 -1.24 0.92 11.28
N GLN A 237 -2.53 1.02 11.60
CA GLN A 237 -3.01 1.61 12.87
C GLN A 237 -3.47 0.56 13.87
N GLY A 238 -3.78 -0.66 13.42
CA GLY A 238 -4.37 -1.69 14.25
C GLY A 238 -5.85 -1.49 14.57
N ARG A 239 -6.41 -0.31 14.28
CA ARG A 239 -7.83 0.00 14.48
C ARG A 239 -8.25 1.22 13.68
N VAL A 240 -9.57 1.38 13.56
CA VAL A 240 -10.19 2.62 13.11
C VAL A 240 -10.11 3.66 14.24
N LEU A 241 -9.68 4.87 13.89
CA LEU A 241 -9.64 6.04 14.78
C LEU A 241 -10.78 7.01 14.42
N SER A 242 -11.24 7.79 15.40
CA SER A 242 -12.29 8.81 15.25
C SER A 242 -11.77 10.18 15.67
N ASP A 243 -12.29 11.24 15.05
CA ASP A 243 -12.02 12.62 15.48
C ASP A 243 -12.73 12.98 16.78
N ASP A 244 -13.85 12.30 17.09
CA ASP A 244 -14.70 12.61 18.24
C ASP A 244 -14.21 11.97 19.54
N GLU A 245 -13.50 10.85 19.43
CA GLU A 245 -13.07 10.03 20.57
C GLU A 245 -11.59 9.62 20.40
N PRO A 246 -10.67 10.34 21.06
CA PRO A 246 -9.26 9.99 21.09
C PRO A 246 -9.04 8.57 21.62
N ALA A 247 -8.29 7.74 20.90
CA ALA A 247 -7.93 6.41 21.36
C ALA A 247 -6.89 6.47 22.49
N GLU A 248 -7.29 6.12 23.71
CA GLU A 248 -6.41 6.17 24.90
C GLU A 248 -5.15 5.32 24.74
N GLU A 249 -5.24 4.14 24.12
CA GLU A 249 -4.09 3.27 23.86
C GLU A 249 -2.96 3.98 23.11
N PHE A 250 -3.31 4.84 22.14
CA PHE A 250 -2.33 5.61 21.36
C PHE A 250 -1.63 6.66 22.21
N ILE A 251 -2.34 7.24 23.18
CA ILE A 251 -1.82 8.24 24.12
C ILE A 251 -0.92 7.55 25.15
N ASP A 252 -1.35 6.40 25.68
CA ASP A 252 -0.71 5.70 26.79
C ASP A 252 0.52 4.89 26.36
N LEU A 253 0.42 4.14 25.25
CA LEU A 253 1.47 3.25 24.77
C LEU A 253 2.31 3.87 23.65
N GLY A 254 1.75 4.88 22.98
CA GLY A 254 2.34 5.53 21.82
C GLY A 254 1.96 4.85 20.49
N PRO A 255 1.75 5.63 19.42
CA PRO A 255 1.35 5.12 18.11
C PRO A 255 2.32 4.12 17.48
N GLN A 256 3.61 4.17 17.83
CA GLN A 256 4.65 3.29 17.30
C GLN A 256 4.46 1.82 17.72
N LYS A 257 3.70 1.58 18.80
CA LYS A 257 3.31 0.25 19.27
C LYS A 257 2.06 -0.31 18.58
N MET A 258 1.42 0.49 17.73
CA MET A 258 0.13 0.17 17.12
C MET A 258 0.27 -0.35 15.71
N GLY A 259 -0.62 -1.24 15.31
CA GLY A 259 -0.59 -1.86 14.00
C GLY A 259 0.34 -3.06 13.91
N TRP A 260 0.11 -3.86 12.87
CA TRP A 260 0.76 -5.14 12.63
C TRP A 260 0.66 -5.53 11.15
N LEU A 261 1.46 -6.51 10.76
CA LEU A 261 1.34 -7.23 9.51
C LEU A 261 0.92 -8.68 9.76
N ILE A 262 0.27 -9.28 8.77
CA ILE A 262 0.08 -10.72 8.67
C ILE A 262 0.99 -11.22 7.56
N ASP A 263 1.91 -12.13 7.90
CA ASP A 263 2.85 -12.69 6.94
C ASP A 263 2.20 -13.76 6.05
N GLN A 264 3.00 -14.38 5.16
CA GLN A 264 2.53 -15.44 4.25
C GLN A 264 2.05 -16.70 4.99
N THR A 265 2.53 -16.93 6.21
CA THR A 265 2.15 -18.08 7.03
C THR A 265 0.81 -17.86 7.75
N GLY A 266 0.35 -16.61 7.81
CA GLY A 266 -0.79 -16.17 8.61
C GLY A 266 -0.40 -15.69 10.01
N ALA A 267 0.90 -15.62 10.32
CA ALA A 267 1.36 -15.14 11.62
C ALA A 267 1.32 -13.62 11.67
N GLN A 268 0.91 -13.09 12.83
CA GLN A 268 0.88 -11.67 13.10
C GLN A 268 2.25 -11.18 13.61
N ASP A 269 2.76 -10.10 13.04
CA ASP A 269 4.02 -9.47 13.42
C ASP A 269 3.83 -7.95 13.65
N PRO A 270 4.23 -7.39 14.80
CA PRO A 270 4.08 -5.96 15.10
C PRO A 270 5.06 -5.05 14.35
N ASP A 271 6.11 -5.60 13.73
CA ASP A 271 7.15 -4.80 13.07
C ASP A 271 6.82 -4.47 11.61
N LEU A 272 6.13 -3.36 11.40
CA LEU A 272 5.72 -2.89 10.07
C LEU A 272 6.89 -2.64 9.10
N THR A 273 8.13 -2.50 9.58
CA THR A 273 9.28 -2.30 8.69
C THR A 273 9.59 -3.53 7.85
N LYS A 274 9.16 -4.72 8.27
CA LYS A 274 9.29 -5.95 7.46
C LYS A 274 8.62 -5.87 6.10
N LEU A 275 7.69 -4.92 5.90
CA LEU A 275 7.11 -4.65 4.59
C LEU A 275 8.13 -4.14 3.58
N VAL A 276 9.11 -3.38 4.07
CA VAL A 276 10.09 -2.59 3.30
C VAL A 276 11.54 -3.02 3.55
N THR A 277 11.79 -3.98 4.43
CA THR A 277 13.10 -4.61 4.58
C THR A 277 13.07 -6.04 4.05
N ASP A 278 14.14 -6.45 3.37
CA ASP A 278 14.37 -7.87 3.06
C ASP A 278 14.77 -8.61 4.33
N GLU A 279 13.94 -9.57 4.76
CA GLU A 279 14.30 -10.68 5.66
C GLU A 279 14.53 -11.95 4.84
#